data_AF-A0A535SYD4-F1
#
_entry.id   AF-A0A535SYD4-F1
#
_cell.length_a   1.000
_cell.length_b   1.000
_cell.length_c   1.000
_cell.angle_alpha   90.00
_cell.angle_beta   90.00
_cell.angle_gamma   90.00
#
_symmetry.space_group_name_H-M   'P 1'
#
loop_
_entity.id
_entity.type
_entity.pdbx_description
1 polymer ?
#
loop_
_entity_poly.entity_id
_entity_poly.type
_entity_poly.pdbx_seq_one_letter_code
_entity_poly.pdbx_strand_id
1 'polypeptide(L)'
;VVGEVSDEVRRMHAAVVQALEAGIESIAPGVAGKEPHLAVCQVLVDRGFGTTTKGYEGPDGVARMNHSTGHGVGLDVHEEPSLRETSDYPLAEGDVVTVEPGVYMLGLGGVRVEDTGMVTAHGFKNFTRLTRSLNPQDYL
;
A
#
# COMPACT_ATOMS: atom_id res chain seq x y z
N VAL A 1 -4.63 12.42 -12.91
CA VAL A 1 -3.51 13.11 -13.58
C VAL A 1 -4.06 14.18 -14.49
N VAL A 2 -3.52 15.39 -14.44
CA VAL A 2 -3.87 16.47 -15.37
C VAL A 2 -2.87 16.44 -16.53
N GLY A 3 -3.37 16.38 -17.77
CA GLY A 3 -2.54 16.25 -18.97
C GLY A 3 -2.27 14.80 -19.38
N GLU A 4 -1.26 14.60 -20.23
CA GLU A 4 -0.88 13.27 -20.72
C GLU A 4 -0.20 12.44 -19.62
N VAL A 5 -0.61 11.17 -19.51
CA VAL A 5 -0.03 10.24 -18.55
C VAL A 5 1.06 9.43 -19.23
N SER A 6 2.32 9.62 -18.79
CA SER A 6 3.47 8.86 -19.28
C SER A 6 3.33 7.36 -18.96
N ASP A 7 3.97 6.53 -19.79
CA ASP A 7 3.98 5.07 -19.60
C ASP A 7 4.60 4.66 -18.25
N GLU A 8 5.57 5.43 -17.77
CA GLU A 8 6.20 5.18 -16.48
C GLU A 8 5.23 5.42 -15.32
N VAL A 9 4.47 6.53 -15.33
CA VAL A 9 3.43 6.79 -14.31
C VAL A 9 2.32 5.75 -14.38
N ARG A 10 1.92 5.31 -15.59
CA ARG A 10 0.94 4.22 -15.75
C ARG A 10 1.44 2.92 -15.12
N ARG A 11 2.70 2.56 -15.33
CA ARG A 11 3.34 1.39 -14.71
C ARG A 11 3.41 1.50 -13.19
N MET A 12 3.85 2.64 -12.67
CA MET A 12 3.91 2.90 -11.22
C MET A 12 2.53 2.75 -10.58
N HIS A 13 1.52 3.38 -11.17
CA HIS A 13 0.15 3.28 -10.70
C HIS A 13 -0.40 1.85 -10.73
N ALA A 14 -0.20 1.12 -11.84
CA ALA A 14 -0.66 -0.25 -11.94
C ALA A 14 0.01 -1.16 -10.89
N ALA A 15 1.30 -0.97 -10.61
CA ALA A 15 2.00 -1.72 -9.57
C ALA A 15 1.51 -1.36 -8.17
N VAL A 16 1.30 -0.07 -7.88
CA VAL A 16 0.79 0.40 -6.58
C VAL A 16 -0.63 -0.12 -6.30
N VAL A 17 -1.53 -0.07 -7.29
CA VAL A 17 -2.90 -0.59 -7.12
C VAL A 17 -2.89 -2.09 -6.83
N GLN A 18 -2.07 -2.86 -7.53
CA GLN A 18 -1.96 -4.30 -7.28
C GLN A 18 -1.28 -4.62 -5.94
N ALA A 19 -0.29 -3.84 -5.54
CA ALA A 19 0.34 -3.99 -4.24
C ALA A 19 -0.67 -3.70 -3.12
N LEU A 20 -1.50 -2.67 -3.28
CA LEU A 20 -2.58 -2.35 -2.34
C LEU A 20 -3.58 -3.51 -2.24
N GLU A 21 -3.97 -4.10 -3.37
CA GLU A 21 -4.86 -5.27 -3.39
C GLU A 21 -4.26 -6.46 -2.64
N ALA A 22 -2.99 -6.80 -2.89
CA ALA A 22 -2.30 -7.86 -2.16
C ALA A 22 -2.17 -7.55 -0.66
N GLY A 23 -1.91 -6.29 -0.30
CA GLY A 23 -1.91 -5.82 1.08
C GLY A 23 -3.27 -6.06 1.75
N ILE A 24 -4.36 -5.62 1.12
CA ILE A 24 -5.72 -5.83 1.62
C ILE A 24 -6.09 -7.31 1.74
N GLU A 25 -5.77 -8.13 0.72
CA GLU A 25 -6.10 -9.56 0.70
C GLU A 25 -5.38 -10.36 1.80
N SER A 26 -4.22 -9.88 2.24
CA SER A 26 -3.46 -10.53 3.31
C SER A 26 -3.95 -10.18 4.73
N ILE A 27 -4.85 -9.20 4.88
CA ILE A 27 -5.32 -8.75 6.18
C ILE A 27 -6.44 -9.66 6.71
N ALA A 28 -6.19 -10.28 7.86
CA ALA A 28 -7.16 -11.06 8.60
C ALA A 28 -6.81 -11.09 10.11
N PRO A 29 -7.77 -11.43 11.00
CA PRO A 29 -7.48 -11.61 12.41
C PRO A 29 -6.38 -12.66 12.64
N GLY A 30 -5.44 -12.36 13.54
CA GLY A 30 -4.31 -13.22 13.88
C GLY A 30 -3.10 -13.10 12.95
N VAL A 31 -3.24 -12.43 11.80
CA VAL A 31 -2.12 -12.14 10.90
C VAL A 31 -1.24 -11.06 11.53
N ALA A 32 0.08 -11.26 11.55
CA ALA A 32 1.01 -10.25 12.04
C ALA A 32 1.03 -9.02 11.11
N GLY A 33 1.10 -7.81 11.68
CA GLY A 33 1.07 -6.55 10.90
C GLY A 33 2.16 -6.44 9.82
N LYS A 34 3.26 -7.19 9.95
CA LYS A 34 4.30 -7.28 8.91
C LYS A 34 3.84 -8.03 7.65
N GLU A 35 2.92 -8.98 7.74
CA GLU A 35 2.55 -9.82 6.59
C GLU A 35 1.94 -9.00 5.44
N PRO A 36 0.98 -8.06 5.67
CA PRO A 36 0.54 -7.14 4.63
C PRO A 36 1.64 -6.25 4.07
N HIS A 37 2.61 -5.89 4.89
CA HIS A 37 3.77 -5.14 4.43
C HIS A 37 4.63 -5.95 3.46
N LEU A 38 4.94 -7.19 3.80
CA LEU A 38 5.74 -8.07 2.94
C LEU A 38 5.00 -8.44 1.65
N ALA A 39 3.67 -8.62 1.69
CA ALA A 39 2.84 -8.86 0.51
C ALA A 39 2.92 -7.68 -0.48
N VAL A 40 2.81 -6.45 0.01
CA VAL A 40 3.02 -5.23 -0.79
C VAL A 40 4.43 -5.20 -1.40
N CYS A 41 5.45 -5.42 -0.58
CA CYS A 41 6.84 -5.38 -1.02
C CYS A 41 7.11 -6.41 -2.12
N GLN A 42 6.58 -7.63 -1.99
CA GLN A 42 6.71 -8.68 -3.00
C GLN A 42 6.14 -8.23 -4.35
N VAL A 43 4.90 -7.71 -4.37
CA VAL A 43 4.26 -7.27 -5.61
C VAL A 43 5.05 -6.14 -6.27
N LEU A 44 5.54 -5.16 -5.50
CA LEU A 44 6.34 -4.08 -6.04
C LEU A 44 7.63 -4.59 -6.69
N VAL A 45 8.35 -5.51 -6.04
CA VAL A 45 9.56 -6.14 -6.57
C VAL A 45 9.27 -6.95 -7.84
N ASP A 46 8.21 -7.76 -7.83
CA ASP A 46 7.80 -8.57 -8.99
C ASP A 46 7.40 -7.69 -10.19
N ARG A 47 6.91 -6.47 -9.93
CA ARG A 47 6.60 -5.46 -10.95
C ARG A 47 7.81 -4.64 -11.40
N GLY A 48 9.00 -4.94 -10.88
CA GLY A 48 10.25 -4.29 -11.27
C GLY A 48 10.53 -2.96 -10.57
N PHE A 49 9.86 -2.71 -9.45
CA PHE A 49 10.12 -1.58 -8.56
C PHE A 49 10.95 -2.04 -7.35
N GLY A 50 11.40 -1.09 -6.53
CA GLY A 50 12.19 -1.38 -5.33
C GLY A 50 11.46 -1.08 -4.04
N THR A 51 12.03 -1.53 -2.93
CA THR A 51 11.63 -1.11 -1.58
C THR A 51 12.87 -0.86 -0.73
N THR A 52 12.70 -0.24 0.44
CA THR A 52 13.76 -0.17 1.46
C THR A 52 13.71 -1.33 2.45
N THR A 53 12.74 -2.23 2.31
CA THR A 53 12.53 -3.39 3.18
C THR A 53 13.56 -4.46 2.87
N LYS A 54 14.20 -4.99 3.91
CA LYS A 54 15.29 -5.96 3.76
C LYS A 54 14.79 -7.24 3.09
N GLY A 55 15.48 -7.67 2.02
CA GLY A 55 15.11 -8.83 1.20
C GLY A 55 14.12 -8.52 0.07
N TYR A 56 13.70 -7.25 -0.06
CA TYR A 56 12.76 -6.77 -1.07
C TYR A 56 13.29 -5.51 -1.77
N GLU A 57 14.62 -5.36 -1.88
CA GLU A 57 15.25 -4.12 -2.35
C GLU A 57 14.89 -3.77 -3.81
N GLY A 58 14.65 -4.79 -4.64
CA GLY A 58 14.40 -4.68 -6.07
C GLY A 58 15.61 -4.18 -6.88
N PRO A 59 15.45 -3.92 -8.19
CA PRO A 59 16.54 -3.49 -9.06
C PRO A 59 17.12 -2.12 -8.70
N ASP A 60 18.34 -1.79 -9.10
CA ASP A 60 18.90 -0.43 -8.94
C ASP A 60 18.27 0.58 -9.90
N GLY A 61 18.27 1.87 -9.52
CA GLY A 61 17.80 2.98 -10.37
C GLY A 61 16.29 3.05 -10.66
N VAL A 62 15.45 2.22 -10.04
CA VAL A 62 13.99 2.23 -10.20
C VAL A 62 13.27 3.02 -9.08
N ALA A 63 12.00 3.34 -9.28
CA ALA A 63 11.17 3.95 -8.24
C ALA A 63 10.97 2.98 -7.08
N ARG A 64 10.92 3.50 -5.85
CA ARG A 64 10.88 2.65 -4.64
C ARG A 64 9.88 3.09 -3.61
N MET A 65 9.39 2.11 -2.85
CA MET A 65 8.71 2.34 -1.60
C MET A 65 9.72 2.51 -0.47
N ASN A 66 9.63 3.62 0.27
CA ASN A 66 10.55 4.01 1.33
C ASN A 66 9.86 4.21 2.69
N HIS A 67 8.66 3.65 2.84
CA HIS A 67 7.84 3.76 4.03
C HIS A 67 7.13 2.42 4.32
N SER A 68 6.45 2.32 5.46
CA SER A 68 5.58 1.18 5.81
C SER A 68 4.33 1.12 4.94
N THR A 69 3.66 -0.02 4.90
CA THR A 69 2.44 -0.19 4.10
C THR A 69 1.25 0.58 4.66
N GLY A 70 1.22 0.81 5.97
CA GLY A 70 0.16 1.59 6.58
C GLY A 70 0.25 1.58 8.09
N HIS A 71 -0.77 2.14 8.72
CA HIS A 71 -0.83 2.37 10.16
C HIS A 71 -2.28 2.32 10.65
N GLY A 72 -2.46 2.23 11.96
CA GLY A 72 -3.76 2.34 12.60
C GLY A 72 -4.29 3.76 12.51
N VAL A 73 -5.60 3.91 12.48
CA VAL A 73 -6.28 5.22 12.49
C VAL A 73 -7.55 5.17 13.32
N GLY A 74 -7.74 6.19 14.15
CA GLY A 74 -8.86 6.29 15.06
C GLY A 74 -9.06 7.70 15.57
N LEU A 75 -8.71 7.94 16.83
CA LEU A 75 -8.70 9.30 17.38
C LEU A 75 -7.46 10.06 16.93
N ASP A 76 -6.35 9.34 16.78
CA ASP A 76 -5.13 9.86 16.18
C ASP A 76 -5.03 9.44 14.71
N VAL A 77 -4.42 10.30 13.90
CA VAL A 77 -4.18 10.00 12.48
C VAL A 77 -3.22 8.81 12.35
N HIS A 78 -2.26 8.69 13.27
CA HIS A 78 -1.35 7.56 13.34
C HIS A 78 -1.44 6.92 14.73
N GLU A 79 -2.03 5.73 14.81
CA GLU A 79 -2.08 4.89 15.99
C GLU A 79 -1.69 3.44 15.65
N GLU A 80 -1.60 2.57 16.66
CA GLU A 80 -1.41 1.13 16.43
C GLU A 80 -2.75 0.48 16.03
N PRO A 81 -2.74 -0.66 15.32
CA PRO A 81 -1.57 -1.42 14.88
C PRO A 81 -0.94 -0.88 13.58
N SER A 82 0.38 -1.03 13.47
CA SER A 82 1.13 -0.67 12.26
C SER A 82 1.32 -1.82 11.26
N LEU A 83 1.24 -1.53 9.96
CA LEU A 83 1.53 -2.46 8.86
C LEU A 83 2.95 -2.23 8.35
N ARG A 84 3.95 -2.70 9.09
CA ARG A 84 5.38 -2.47 8.82
C ARG A 84 6.23 -3.71 9.07
N GLU A 85 7.44 -3.75 8.51
CA GLU A 85 8.35 -4.90 8.59
C GLU A 85 8.65 -5.40 10.02
N THR A 86 8.62 -4.51 11.02
CA THR A 86 8.89 -4.82 12.42
C THR A 86 7.64 -5.12 13.26
N SER A 87 6.46 -5.18 12.65
CA SER A 87 5.19 -5.40 13.35
C SER A 87 4.86 -6.89 13.46
N ASP A 88 5.31 -7.51 14.55
CA ASP A 88 4.93 -8.90 14.90
C ASP A 88 3.58 -8.98 15.63
N TYR A 89 2.92 -7.84 15.89
CA TYR A 89 1.64 -7.81 16.59
C TYR A 89 0.54 -8.37 15.69
N PRO A 90 -0.24 -9.37 16.15
CA PRO A 90 -1.34 -9.92 15.38
C PRO A 90 -2.50 -8.92 15.32
N LEU A 91 -3.00 -8.68 14.11
CA LEU A 91 -4.20 -7.87 13.88
C LEU A 91 -5.40 -8.52 14.59
N ALA A 92 -6.23 -7.70 15.21
CA ALA A 92 -7.46 -8.10 15.88
C ALA A 92 -8.69 -7.66 15.08
N GLU A 93 -9.80 -8.39 15.22
CA GLU A 93 -11.08 -7.93 14.70
C GLU A 93 -11.44 -6.58 15.34
N GLY A 94 -11.84 -5.61 14.50
CA GLY A 94 -12.13 -4.23 14.92
C GLY A 94 -10.98 -3.25 14.70
N ASP A 95 -9.75 -3.72 14.47
CA ASP A 95 -8.63 -2.82 14.15
C ASP A 95 -8.93 -2.06 12.86
N VAL A 96 -8.68 -0.75 12.86
CA VAL A 96 -8.85 0.12 11.69
C VAL A 96 -7.47 0.56 11.22
N VAL A 97 -7.14 0.26 9.96
CA VAL A 97 -5.81 0.53 9.39
C VAL A 97 -5.91 1.13 7.99
N THR A 98 -4.87 1.88 7.62
CA THR A 98 -4.59 2.30 6.25
C THR A 98 -3.82 1.21 5.50
N VAL A 99 -4.02 1.14 4.18
CA VAL A 99 -3.19 0.37 3.24
C VAL A 99 -2.83 1.33 2.12
N GLU A 100 -1.59 1.80 2.13
CA GLU A 100 -1.15 2.97 1.37
C GLU A 100 0.20 2.79 0.63
N PRO A 101 0.42 1.70 -0.12
CA PRO A 101 1.68 1.53 -0.83
C PRO A 101 1.96 2.68 -1.80
N GLY A 102 3.23 3.09 -1.85
CA GLY A 102 3.66 4.17 -2.72
C GLY A 102 5.07 3.96 -3.24
N VAL A 103 5.31 4.33 -4.49
CA VAL A 103 6.65 4.31 -5.11
C VAL A 103 7.06 5.70 -5.57
N TYR A 104 8.32 6.05 -5.33
CA TYR A 104 8.87 7.38 -5.58
C TYR A 104 10.21 7.29 -6.32
N MET A 105 10.43 8.23 -7.25
CA MET A 105 11.68 8.39 -7.97
C MET A 105 12.03 9.88 -8.08
N LEU A 106 13.25 10.23 -7.66
CA LEU A 106 13.77 11.58 -7.80
C LEU A 106 13.83 11.99 -9.27
N GLY A 107 13.35 13.19 -9.59
CA GLY A 107 13.28 13.70 -10.96
C GLY A 107 12.02 13.32 -11.73
N LEU A 108 11.23 12.35 -11.25
CA LEU A 108 9.95 11.96 -11.83
C LEU A 108 8.76 12.34 -10.92
N GLY A 109 8.82 11.97 -9.64
CA GLY A 109 7.71 12.13 -8.69
C GLY A 109 7.35 10.82 -7.99
N GLY A 110 6.08 10.64 -7.65
CA GLY A 110 5.60 9.43 -6.98
C GLY A 110 4.14 9.12 -7.25
N VAL A 111 3.77 7.86 -7.01
CA VAL A 111 2.38 7.38 -7.02
C VAL A 111 2.14 6.65 -5.72
N ARG A 112 1.10 7.05 -4.99
CA ARG A 112 0.58 6.36 -3.81
C ARG A 112 -0.93 6.29 -3.92
N VAL A 113 -1.49 5.14 -3.57
CA VAL A 113 -2.93 4.94 -3.44
C VAL A 113 -3.16 4.44 -2.03
N GLU A 114 -4.16 5.00 -1.36
CA GLU A 114 -4.46 4.73 0.04
C GLU A 114 -5.93 4.38 0.20
N ASP A 115 -6.17 3.25 0.84
CA ASP A 115 -7.49 2.86 1.33
C ASP A 115 -7.45 2.71 2.86
N THR A 116 -8.57 2.99 3.51
CA THR A 116 -8.75 2.76 4.95
C THR A 116 -9.86 1.74 5.16
N GLY A 117 -9.71 0.85 6.13
CA GLY A 117 -10.73 -0.13 6.44
C GLY A 117 -10.51 -0.82 7.77
N MET A 118 -11.39 -1.75 8.07
CA MET A 118 -11.41 -2.45 9.35
C MET A 118 -11.22 -3.94 9.17
N VAL A 119 -10.41 -4.53 10.04
CA VAL A 119 -10.27 -5.98 10.16
C VAL A 119 -11.57 -6.57 10.70
N THR A 120 -12.09 -7.59 10.03
CA THR A 120 -13.32 -8.31 10.37
C THR A 120 -13.01 -9.78 10.62
N ALA A 121 -13.95 -10.55 11.18
CA ALA A 121 -13.83 -12.00 11.31
C ALA A 121 -13.50 -12.76 10.00
N HIS A 122 -13.68 -12.14 8.83
CA HIS A 122 -13.51 -12.78 7.51
C HIS A 122 -12.48 -12.09 6.61
N GLY A 123 -11.69 -11.15 7.11
CA GLY A 123 -10.70 -10.40 6.33
C GLY A 123 -10.86 -8.90 6.52
N PHE A 124 -10.78 -8.11 5.45
CA PHE A 124 -10.79 -6.64 5.51
C PHE A 124 -12.05 -6.02 4.92
N LYS A 125 -12.70 -5.13 5.68
CA LYS A 125 -13.80 -4.30 5.20
C LYS A 125 -13.28 -2.91 4.84
N ASN A 126 -13.11 -2.68 3.54
CA ASN A 126 -12.69 -1.39 3.02
C ASN A 126 -13.78 -0.33 3.17
N PHE A 127 -13.42 0.84 3.70
CA PHE A 127 -14.30 2.00 3.81
C PHE A 127 -14.21 2.90 2.58
N THR A 128 -13.04 2.96 1.94
CA THR A 128 -12.82 3.74 0.73
C THR A 128 -13.58 3.12 -0.44
N ARG A 129 -14.37 3.95 -1.13
CA ARG A 129 -15.15 3.57 -2.32
C ARG A 129 -14.79 4.37 -3.56
N LEU A 130 -13.77 5.21 -3.45
CA LEU A 130 -13.31 6.01 -4.57
C LEU A 130 -12.69 5.10 -5.63
N THR A 131 -12.77 5.53 -6.88
CA THR A 131 -12.01 4.88 -7.95
C THR A 131 -10.51 5.01 -7.69
N ARG A 132 -9.72 4.14 -8.31
CA ARG A 132 -8.26 4.20 -8.35
C ARG A 132 -7.85 4.56 -9.77
N SER A 133 -8.49 5.57 -10.35
CA SER A 133 -8.28 5.96 -11.74
C SER A 133 -7.20 7.03 -11.86
N LEU A 134 -6.46 6.99 -12.96
CA LEU A 134 -5.59 8.10 -13.33
C LEU A 134 -6.35 9.26 -13.98
N ASN A 135 -7.62 9.08 -14.35
CA ASN A 135 -8.46 10.13 -14.91
C ASN A 135 -9.20 10.88 -13.78
N PRO A 136 -8.94 12.18 -13.56
CA PRO A 136 -9.64 12.96 -12.54
C PRO A 136 -11.16 13.02 -12.71
N GLN A 137 -11.67 12.86 -13.93
CA GLN A 137 -13.11 12.88 -14.20
C GLN A 137 -13.84 11.68 -13.61
N ASP A 138 -13.14 10.58 -13.33
CA ASP A 138 -13.75 9.37 -12.75
C ASP A 138 -14.05 9.53 -11.24
N TYR A 139 -13.66 10.67 -10.64
CA TYR A 139 -13.89 11.02 -9.23
C TYR A 139 -15.03 12.03 -9.00
N LEU A 140 -15.64 12.52 -10.09
CA LEU A 140 -16.75 13.49 -10.06
C LEU A 140 -18.08 12.77 -10.26
#